data_AF-A0A6G3XEM5-F1
#
_entry.id   AF-A0A6G3XEM5-F1
#
_cell.length_a   1.000
_cell.length_b   1.000
_cell.length_c   1.000
_cell.angle_alpha   90.00
_cell.angle_beta   90.00
_cell.angle_gamma   90.00
#
_symmetry.space_group_name_H-M   'P 1'
#
loop_
_entity.id
_entity.type
_entity.pdbx_description
1 polymer ?
#
loop_
_entity_poly.entity_id
_entity_poly.type
_entity_poly.pdbx_seq_one_letter_code
_entity_poly.pdbx_strand_id
1 'polypeptide(L)' 'MSMIRDLRAAVRPSLRPSLRKNSAPYNAYDPTRDPSASSAVVDCAVYRDGRRLATPATPTPHEAMLQVREE' A
#
# COMPACT_ATOMS: atom_id res chain seq x y z
N MET A 1 -20.59 -10.88 19.06
CA MET A 1 -19.73 -9.78 18.55
C MET A 1 -19.27 -10.16 17.16
N SER A 2 -19.59 -9.38 16.11
CA SER A 2 -19.25 -9.72 14.72
C SER A 2 -18.08 -8.88 14.22
N MET A 3 -16.98 -9.54 13.88
CA MET A 3 -15.72 -8.89 13.41
C MET A 3 -15.80 -8.36 11.97
N ILE A 4 -16.96 -8.44 11.32
CA ILE A 4 -17.13 -8.02 9.92
C ILE A 4 -16.99 -6.50 9.75
N ARG A 5 -17.27 -5.73 10.81
CA ARG A 5 -17.11 -4.27 10.83
C ARG A 5 -15.62 -3.90 10.81
N ASP A 6 -14.81 -4.61 11.58
CA ASP A 6 -13.37 -4.36 11.69
C ASP A 6 -12.63 -4.81 10.43
N LEU A 7 -13.02 -5.96 9.85
CA LEU A 7 -12.52 -6.40 8.55
C LEU A 7 -12.80 -5.37 7.44
N ARG A 8 -14.03 -4.86 7.36
CA ARG A 8 -14.37 -3.82 6.37
C ARG A 8 -13.60 -2.52 6.60
N ALA A 9 -13.33 -2.16 7.85
CA ALA A 9 -12.55 -0.98 8.21
C ALA A 9 -11.06 -1.11 7.86
N ALA A 10 -10.49 -2.33 7.91
CA ALA A 10 -9.09 -2.57 7.52
C ALA A 10 -8.85 -2.23 6.04
N VAL A 11 -9.76 -2.66 5.16
CA VAL A 11 -9.66 -2.47 3.69
C VAL A 11 -10.28 -1.16 3.18
N ARG A 12 -11.12 -0.49 3.98
CA ARG A 12 -11.71 0.81 3.64
C ARG A 12 -11.33 1.84 4.70
N PRO A 13 -10.27 2.64 4.47
CA PRO A 13 -9.79 3.64 5.42
C PRO A 13 -10.86 4.64 5.90
N SER A 14 -11.90 4.89 5.10
CA SER A 14 -13.05 5.75 5.44
C SER A 14 -13.97 5.19 6.52
N LEU A 15 -13.97 3.86 6.73
CA LEU A 15 -14.84 3.18 7.70
C LEU A 15 -14.16 2.88 9.03
N ARG A 16 -12.88 3.25 9.20
CA ARG A 16 -12.15 3.07 10.48
C ARG A 16 -12.75 3.99 11.55
N PRO A 17 -13.31 3.45 12.66
CA PRO A 17 -13.78 4.26 13.76
C PRO A 17 -12.59 5.00 14.41
N SER A 18 -12.49 6.28 14.12
CA SER A 18 -11.77 7.33 14.85
C SER A 18 -10.56 6.91 15.71
N LEU A 19 -9.47 6.49 15.07
CA LEU A 19 -8.11 6.85 15.54
C LEU A 19 -7.71 8.26 15.04
N ARG A 20 -8.58 8.91 14.26
CA ARG A 20 -8.39 10.27 13.72
C ARG A 20 -9.01 11.33 14.63
N LYS A 21 -8.68 11.28 15.93
CA LYS A 21 -8.78 12.44 16.82
C LYS A 21 -7.57 13.36 16.66
N ASN A 22 -7.08 13.49 15.44
CA ASN A 22 -6.25 14.59 14.99
C ASN A 22 -6.63 14.80 13.53
N SER A 23 -7.23 15.95 13.25
CA SER A 23 -7.63 16.41 11.92
C SER A 23 -6.38 16.71 11.08
N ALA A 24 -5.54 15.71 10.83
CA ALA A 24 -4.59 15.82 9.74
C ALA A 24 -5.44 15.86 8.47
N PRO A 25 -5.45 16.98 7.72
CA PRO A 25 -6.09 17.00 6.42
C PRO A 25 -5.47 15.85 5.65
N TYR A 26 -6.32 14.98 5.11
CA TYR A 26 -6.01 13.86 4.23
C TYR A 26 -4.63 14.07 3.59
N ASN A 27 -3.57 13.45 4.13
CA ASN A 27 -2.15 13.77 3.86
C ASN A 27 -2.00 14.56 2.57
N ALA A 28 -2.03 15.90 2.67
CA ALA A 28 -1.96 16.74 1.50
C ALA A 28 -0.64 16.40 0.85
N TYR A 29 -0.68 15.84 -0.35
CA TYR A 29 0.51 15.52 -1.11
C TYR A 29 1.32 16.82 -1.19
N ASP A 30 2.49 16.85 -0.54
CA ASP A 30 3.37 18.01 -0.58
C ASP A 30 4.08 17.99 -1.94
N PRO A 31 3.75 18.90 -2.87
CA PRO A 31 4.35 18.92 -4.21
C PRO A 31 5.80 19.42 -4.19
N THR A 32 6.27 19.97 -3.07
CA THR A 32 7.65 20.43 -2.88
C THR A 32 8.56 19.35 -2.31
N ARG A 33 7.97 18.21 -1.93
CA ARG A 33 8.69 17.02 -1.50
C ARG A 33 9.64 16.55 -2.59
N ASP A 34 10.86 16.21 -2.19
CA ASP A 34 11.80 15.48 -3.03
C ASP A 34 11.16 14.15 -3.51
N PRO A 35 10.94 13.97 -4.84
CA PRO A 35 10.37 12.74 -5.38
C PRO A 35 11.22 11.50 -5.08
N SER A 36 12.52 11.67 -4.80
CA SER A 36 13.43 10.60 -4.42
C SER A 36 13.31 10.20 -2.94
N ALA A 37 12.75 11.06 -2.09
CA ALA A 37 12.49 10.72 -0.70
C ALA A 37 11.34 9.73 -0.63
N SER A 38 11.57 8.56 -0.03
CA SER A 38 10.52 7.53 0.13
C SER A 38 9.43 7.98 1.10
N SER A 39 8.17 7.92 0.67
CA SER A 39 7.00 8.38 1.44
C SER A 39 6.39 7.29 2.32
N ALA A 40 6.74 6.04 2.01
CA ALA A 40 6.31 4.85 2.71
C ALA A 40 7.25 3.70 2.37
N VAL A 41 7.47 2.81 3.33
CA VAL A 41 8.05 1.49 3.05
C VAL A 41 6.94 0.63 2.46
N VAL A 42 7.08 0.19 1.21
CA VAL A 42 6.11 -0.65 0.50
C VAL A 42 6.78 -1.97 0.12
N ASP A 43 6.22 -3.10 0.57
CA ASP A 43 6.60 -4.44 0.09
C ASP A 43 5.84 -4.73 -1.20
N CYS A 44 6.48 -4.52 -2.36
CA CYS A 44 5.90 -4.92 -3.64
C CYS A 44 6.21 -6.39 -3.93
N ALA A 45 5.24 -7.11 -4.50
CA ALA A 45 5.38 -8.51 -4.86
C ALA A 45 4.50 -8.84 -6.07
N VAL A 46 4.97 -9.75 -6.91
CA VAL A 46 4.22 -10.26 -8.06
C VAL A 46 3.66 -11.64 -7.73
N TYR A 47 2.39 -11.87 -8.08
CA TYR A 47 1.72 -13.16 -7.91
C TYR A 47 1.32 -13.74 -9.26
N ARG A 48 1.54 -15.04 -9.45
CA ARG A 48 1.11 -15.81 -10.62
C ARG A 48 0.52 -17.14 -10.21
N ASP A 49 -0.58 -17.53 -10.83
CA ASP A 49 -1.33 -18.75 -10.48
C ASP A 49 -1.62 -18.88 -8.97
N GLY A 50 -1.90 -17.74 -8.33
CA GLY A 50 -2.14 -17.66 -6.89
C GLY A 50 -0.90 -17.79 -6.00
N ARG A 51 0.32 -17.82 -6.56
CA ARG A 51 1.57 -17.95 -5.81
C ARG A 51 2.44 -16.69 -5.94
N ARG A 52 3.07 -16.27 -4.85
CA ARG A 52 4.08 -15.19 -4.87
C ARG A 52 5.30 -15.69 -5.62
N LEU A 53 5.77 -14.94 -6.61
CA LEU A 53 7.03 -15.23 -7.28
C LEU A 53 8.19 -14.98 -6.32
N ALA A 54 9.14 -15.91 -6.27
CA ALA A 54 10.32 -15.76 -5.45
C ALA A 54 11.29 -14.78 -6.12
N THR A 55 11.61 -13.69 -5.43
CA THR A 55 12.61 -12.71 -5.86
C THR A 55 13.70 -12.60 -4.79
N PRO A 56 14.96 -12.34 -5.17
CA PRO A 56 16.07 -12.22 -4.22
C PRO A 56 15.92 -11.03 -3.28
N ALA A 57 15.18 -10.00 -3.69
CA ALA A 57 14.79 -8.85 -2.88
C ALA A 57 13.36 -8.43 -3.19
N THR A 58 12.73 -7.67 -2.30
CA THR A 58 11.44 -7.03 -2.55
C THR A 58 11.60 -5.97 -3.65
N PRO A 59 10.94 -6.12 -4.81
CA PRO A 59 11.05 -5.15 -5.89
C PRO A 59 10.52 -3.78 -5.46
N THR A 60 11.05 -2.74 -6.09
CA THR A 60 10.40 -1.43 -6.11
C THR A 60 9.07 -1.50 -6.87
N PRO A 61 8.17 -0.52 -6.70
CA PRO A 61 6.92 -0.46 -7.48
C PRO A 61 7.16 -0.51 -9.00
N HIS A 62 8.21 0.17 -9.48
CA HIS A 62 8.56 0.20 -10.90
C HIS A 62 9.01 -1.18 -11.41
N GLU A 63 9.90 -1.85 -10.68
CA GLU A 63 10.38 -3.19 -11.04
C GLU A 63 9.25 -4.23 -11.03
N ALA A 64 8.37 -4.18 -10.03
CA ALA A 64 7.20 -5.06 -10.00
C ALA A 64 6.30 -4.87 -11.23
N MET A 65 6.12 -3.63 -11.68
CA MET A 65 5.36 -3.32 -12.90
C MET A 65 6.04 -3.82 -14.18
N LEU A 66 7.38 -3.81 -14.24
CA LEU A 66 8.11 -4.40 -15.37
C LEU A 66 7.98 -5.92 -15.39
N GLN A 67 8.16 -6.59 -14.26
CA GLN A 67 8.03 -8.05 -14.14
C GLN A 67 6.65 -8.56 -14.55
N VAL A 68 5.59 -7.79 -14.30
CA VAL A 68 4.23 -8.13 -14.75
C VAL A 68 4.07 -8.03 -16.27
N ARG A 69 4.87 -7.17 -16.95
CA ARG A 69 4.76 -6.88 -18.39
C ARG A 69 5.64 -7.75 -19.28
N GLU A 70 6.70 -8.33 -18.71
CA GLU A 70 7.61 -9.23 -19.44
C GLU A 70 6.99 -10.59 -19.77
N GLU A 71 5.71 -10.81 -19.44
CA GLU A 71 4.90 -11.98 -19.77
C GLU A 71 3.56 -11.59 -20.39
#